data_AF-A0A6M1SJ81-F1
#
_entry.id   AF-A0A6M1SJ81-F1
#
_cell.length_a   1.000
_cell.length_b   1.000
_cell.length_c   1.000
_cell.angle_alpha   90.00
_cell.angle_beta   90.00
_cell.angle_gamma   90.00
#
_symmetry.space_group_name_H-M   'P 1'
#
loop_
_entity.id
_entity.type
_entity.pdbx_description
1 polymer ?
#
loop_
_entity_poly.entity_id
_entity_poly.type
_entity_poly.pdbx_seq_one_letter_code
_entity_poly.pdbx_strand_id
1 'polypeptide(L)'
;MTKLSLSSLSSITSAATPSYDRETQSPGIVHFGVGNFHRAHQAVYLDALFNSGEGHDWAIVGAGVREADEAMRQKLMAQDWLTTVVEQEADASSARITGVMVDYLKPGDSQAVIAKLADPAIRIVSLTITEGGYYIDPASQRFDPNHADIQYDAAHFDAPKTAFGLILAGLVRRRDAGIEPFTVMSCDNIPGNGHVTENAVAGLAALIDPALAEWVKSSVAFPNGMVDRITPATSDREKTLLAEQFGIDDAWPVFCENFKQWVLEDNFPAGRPALEKVGVQFVDDVAPYEHMKIRILNGGHATIAYPAGLLDIHFVHEAMEHPLVSAFLKKVESEEIIPIVPPVPDTDLNDYFALCERRFANPKIGDTIRRLALDGSNRQPKFIVPSALDRANANSPLTGLALVAAFWCRYCYGTTESGAQIAPNDPSWDRLTAQAKRAKDDPAAWLEMTDIYGELAKNPSFAEAFSQALTTIWQIGTTATLERYLADALPLR
;
A
#
# COMPACT_ATOMS: atom_id res chain seq x y z
N MET A 1 0.96 31.57 13.12
CA MET A 1 1.47 30.37 12.46
C MET A 1 2.57 30.78 11.51
N THR A 2 3.58 29.94 11.34
CA THR A 2 4.70 30.16 10.43
C THR A 2 4.43 29.36 9.16
N LYS A 3 4.30 30.03 8.01
CA LYS A 3 4.19 29.37 6.71
C LYS A 3 5.44 28.53 6.47
N LEU A 4 5.30 27.27 6.09
CA LEU A 4 6.44 26.42 5.75
C LEU A 4 7.08 26.89 4.43
N SER A 5 8.36 27.28 4.51
CA SER A 5 9.23 27.63 3.39
C SER A 5 10.68 27.62 3.85
N LEU A 6 11.63 27.62 2.91
CA LEU A 6 13.06 27.76 3.23
C LEU A 6 13.33 29.05 4.01
N SER A 7 12.68 30.15 3.63
CA SER A 7 12.86 31.47 4.25
C SER A 7 12.38 31.56 5.70
N SER A 8 11.49 30.67 6.12
CA SER A 8 10.92 30.64 7.47
C SER A 8 11.41 29.47 8.32
N LEU A 9 12.13 28.51 7.72
CA LEU A 9 12.52 27.24 8.34
C LEU A 9 13.28 27.44 9.65
N SER A 10 14.17 28.42 9.74
CA SER A 10 14.95 28.74 10.94
C SER A 10 14.12 29.29 12.10
N SER A 11 12.89 29.75 11.83
CA SER A 11 11.96 30.25 12.86
C SER A 11 11.04 29.17 13.42
N ILE A 12 11.04 27.96 12.83
CA ILE A 12 10.25 26.82 13.31
C ILE A 12 11.06 26.06 14.36
N THR A 13 10.64 26.13 15.62
CA THR A 13 11.29 25.44 16.76
C THR A 13 10.45 24.30 17.34
N SER A 14 9.22 24.15 16.88
CA SER A 14 8.25 23.13 17.29
C SER A 14 8.41 21.80 16.55
N ALA A 15 9.20 21.77 15.47
CA ALA A 15 9.50 20.58 14.68
C ALA A 15 11.01 20.43 14.51
N ALA A 16 11.47 19.19 14.36
CA ALA A 16 12.84 18.94 13.89
C ALA A 16 12.97 19.45 12.45
N THR A 17 14.07 20.13 12.14
CA THR A 17 14.38 20.64 10.80
C THR A 17 15.61 19.92 10.22
N PRO A 18 15.77 19.90 8.88
CA PRO A 18 16.97 19.38 8.24
C PRO A 18 18.25 20.02 8.79
N SER A 19 19.23 19.20 9.17
CA SER A 19 20.58 19.64 9.58
C SER A 19 21.56 19.77 8.40
N TYR A 20 21.11 19.43 7.20
CA TYR A 20 21.87 19.49 5.96
C TYR A 20 21.48 20.70 5.10
N ASP A 21 22.44 21.18 4.31
CA ASP A 21 22.18 22.23 3.32
C ASP A 21 21.47 21.64 2.10
N ARG A 22 20.39 22.29 1.67
CA ARG A 22 19.64 21.87 0.48
C ARG A 22 20.32 22.32 -0.81
N GLU A 23 21.13 23.38 -0.78
CA GLU A 23 21.83 23.86 -1.96
C GLU A 23 22.96 22.90 -2.39
N THR A 24 23.46 22.06 -1.49
CA THR A 24 24.50 21.07 -1.77
C THR A 24 23.95 19.75 -2.31
N GLN A 25 22.62 19.61 -2.38
CA GLN A 25 21.98 18.38 -2.85
C GLN A 25 22.00 18.28 -4.38
N SER A 26 22.04 17.05 -4.88
CA SER A 26 21.79 16.79 -6.31
C SER A 26 20.80 15.65 -6.51
N PRO A 27 19.94 15.72 -7.54
CA PRO A 27 19.00 14.66 -7.86
C PRO A 27 19.68 13.32 -8.15
N GLY A 28 19.27 12.27 -7.46
CA GLY A 28 19.65 10.88 -7.78
C GLY A 28 18.46 9.93 -7.96
N ILE A 29 17.26 10.40 -7.59
CA ILE A 29 16.03 9.61 -7.61
C ILE A 29 14.93 10.38 -8.34
N VAL A 30 14.24 9.73 -9.29
CA VAL A 30 12.93 10.19 -9.75
C VAL A 30 11.86 9.34 -9.07
N HIS A 31 10.83 9.95 -8.49
CA HIS A 31 9.76 9.23 -7.81
C HIS A 31 8.41 9.49 -8.47
N PHE A 32 7.77 8.44 -9.00
CA PHE A 32 6.42 8.52 -9.55
C PHE A 32 5.36 8.26 -8.47
N GLY A 33 4.38 9.16 -8.39
CA GLY A 33 3.28 9.07 -7.44
C GLY A 33 3.65 9.67 -6.10
N VAL A 34 3.88 10.98 -6.05
CA VAL A 34 4.24 11.74 -4.83
C VAL A 34 3.04 11.83 -3.86
N GLY A 35 2.74 10.71 -3.21
CA GLY A 35 1.66 10.58 -2.24
C GLY A 35 2.08 10.83 -0.80
N ASN A 36 1.17 10.54 0.13
CA ASN A 36 1.47 10.60 1.56
C ASN A 36 2.46 9.51 1.99
N PHE A 37 2.26 8.28 1.53
CA PHE A 37 3.12 7.15 1.91
C PHE A 37 4.59 7.41 1.54
N HIS A 38 4.86 7.85 0.31
CA HIS A 38 6.21 8.22 -0.12
C HIS A 38 6.89 9.22 0.81
N ARG A 39 6.18 10.33 1.08
CA ARG A 39 6.69 11.43 1.91
C ARG A 39 6.83 11.05 3.37
N ALA A 40 6.07 10.08 3.87
CA ALA A 40 6.20 9.54 5.22
C ALA A 40 7.18 8.35 5.30
N HIS A 41 7.60 7.74 4.21
CA HIS A 41 8.39 6.51 4.24
C HIS A 41 9.75 6.69 3.56
N GLN A 42 9.83 6.59 2.23
CA GLN A 42 11.11 6.66 1.52
C GLN A 42 11.81 8.01 1.76
N ALA A 43 11.06 9.12 1.71
CA ALA A 43 11.61 10.45 1.96
C ALA A 43 12.13 10.62 3.41
N VAL A 44 11.52 9.95 4.39
CA VAL A 44 11.95 10.00 5.80
C VAL A 44 13.24 9.21 6.02
N TYR A 45 13.40 8.04 5.40
CA TYR A 45 14.67 7.30 5.44
C TYR A 45 15.80 8.11 4.80
N LEU A 46 15.52 8.71 3.64
CA LEU A 46 16.51 9.54 2.96
C LEU A 46 16.86 10.79 3.77
N ASP A 47 15.86 11.42 4.39
CA ASP A 47 16.06 12.58 5.27
C ASP A 47 16.94 12.22 6.48
N ALA A 48 16.72 11.06 7.09
CA ALA A 48 17.56 10.57 8.17
C ALA A 48 19.02 10.38 7.72
N LEU A 49 19.25 9.84 6.51
CA LEU A 49 20.59 9.64 5.96
C LEU A 49 21.27 10.98 5.65
N PHE A 50 20.52 11.95 5.11
CA PHE A 50 21.06 13.27 4.83
C PHE A 50 21.47 13.99 6.11
N ASN A 51 20.69 13.83 7.18
CA ASN A 51 21.00 14.37 8.50
C ASN A 51 22.25 13.72 9.15
N SER A 52 22.67 12.53 8.70
CA SER A 52 23.96 11.94 9.09
C SER A 52 25.15 12.44 8.26
N GLY A 53 24.92 13.37 7.32
CA GLY A 53 25.94 13.94 6.44
C GLY A 53 26.27 13.08 5.22
N GLU A 54 25.43 12.10 4.89
CA GLU A 54 25.65 11.17 3.78
C GLU A 54 24.55 11.24 2.71
N GLY A 55 24.86 10.82 1.50
CA GLY A 55 23.88 10.57 0.44
C GLY A 55 23.26 11.81 -0.22
N HIS A 56 23.78 13.02 -0.05
CA HIS A 56 23.18 14.26 -0.59
C HIS A 56 23.06 14.30 -2.13
N ASP A 57 23.67 13.35 -2.83
CA ASP A 57 23.53 13.09 -4.27
C ASP A 57 22.30 12.23 -4.65
N TRP A 58 21.44 11.91 -3.68
CA TRP A 58 20.24 11.08 -3.86
C TRP A 58 18.94 11.87 -3.71
N ALA A 59 18.96 13.20 -3.88
CA ALA A 59 17.75 14.00 -3.74
C ALA A 59 16.66 13.58 -4.73
N ILE A 60 15.41 13.85 -4.36
CA ILE A 60 14.23 13.36 -5.06
C ILE A 60 13.69 14.42 -6.01
N VAL A 61 13.42 14.00 -7.24
CA VAL A 61 12.58 14.72 -8.20
C VAL A 61 11.24 13.98 -8.31
N GLY A 62 10.16 14.65 -7.95
CA GLY A 62 8.80 14.10 -8.10
C GLY A 62 8.38 14.00 -9.56
N ALA A 63 7.56 13.00 -9.87
CA ALA A 63 6.88 12.81 -11.14
C ALA A 63 5.44 12.33 -10.93
N GLY A 64 4.56 12.71 -11.86
CA GLY A 64 3.13 12.42 -11.82
C GLY A 64 2.57 12.28 -13.23
N VAL A 65 1.56 11.42 -13.36
CA VAL A 65 0.91 11.09 -14.66
C VAL A 65 -0.60 11.32 -14.64
N ARG A 66 -1.16 11.69 -13.47
CA ARG A 66 -2.58 11.98 -13.30
C ARG A 66 -2.79 13.50 -13.23
N GLU A 67 -3.97 13.95 -13.63
CA GLU A 67 -4.32 15.38 -13.57
C GLU A 67 -4.25 15.94 -12.13
N ALA A 68 -4.66 15.14 -11.14
CA ALA A 68 -4.62 15.52 -9.73
C ALA A 68 -3.20 15.80 -9.20
N ASP A 69 -2.16 15.29 -9.87
CA ASP A 69 -0.76 15.45 -9.48
C ASP A 69 -0.31 16.92 -9.60
N GLU A 70 -0.87 17.70 -10.52
CA GLU A 70 -0.50 19.12 -10.68
C GLU A 70 -0.91 19.95 -9.47
N ALA A 71 -2.09 19.67 -8.88
CA ALA A 71 -2.53 20.35 -7.67
C ALA A 71 -1.60 20.05 -6.48
N MET A 72 -1.10 18.80 -6.38
CA MET A 72 -0.09 18.43 -5.39
C MET A 72 1.22 19.17 -5.63
N ARG A 73 1.69 19.16 -6.89
CA ARG A 73 2.91 19.84 -7.32
C ARG A 73 2.92 21.30 -6.91
N GLN A 74 1.84 22.03 -7.18
CA GLN A 74 1.74 23.46 -6.87
C GLN A 74 1.79 23.73 -5.36
N LYS A 75 1.15 22.89 -4.53
CA LYS A 75 1.22 23.01 -3.07
C LYS A 75 2.65 22.86 -2.59
N LEU A 76 3.33 21.78 -2.98
CA LEU A 76 4.71 21.50 -2.58
C LEU A 76 5.69 22.55 -3.12
N MET A 77 5.50 23.03 -4.35
CA MET A 77 6.32 24.09 -4.94
C MET A 77 6.25 25.39 -4.13
N ALA A 78 5.06 25.75 -3.64
CA ALA A 78 4.83 26.98 -2.87
C ALA A 78 5.45 26.98 -1.46
N GLN A 79 5.99 25.84 -1.04
CA GLN A 79 6.68 25.60 0.23
C GLN A 79 8.11 25.05 0.00
N ASP A 80 8.70 25.37 -1.15
CA ASP A 80 10.06 24.98 -1.53
C ASP A 80 10.31 23.47 -1.47
N TRP A 81 9.29 22.66 -1.77
CA TRP A 81 9.30 21.20 -1.72
C TRP A 81 9.50 20.58 -0.32
N LEU A 82 9.43 21.40 0.74
CA LEU A 82 9.47 20.93 2.11
C LEU A 82 8.17 20.22 2.46
N THR A 83 8.23 19.23 3.34
CA THR A 83 7.04 18.56 3.89
C THR A 83 7.20 18.37 5.39
N THR A 84 6.18 18.75 6.15
CA THR A 84 6.05 18.38 7.57
C THR A 84 5.48 16.97 7.69
N VAL A 85 6.22 16.08 8.33
CA VAL A 85 5.81 14.73 8.72
C VAL A 85 5.54 14.75 10.22
N VAL A 86 4.32 14.36 10.60
CA VAL A 86 3.87 14.29 11.98
C VAL A 86 3.67 12.82 12.35
N GLU A 87 4.49 12.34 13.28
CA GLU A 87 4.40 11.01 13.87
C GLU A 87 3.41 11.06 15.04
N GLN A 88 2.47 10.12 15.05
CA GLN A 88 1.39 10.02 16.03
C GLN A 88 1.48 8.71 16.81
N GLU A 89 1.75 8.82 18.10
CA GLU A 89 1.67 7.73 19.06
C GLU A 89 0.55 8.00 20.07
N ALA A 90 0.11 6.96 20.80
CA ALA A 90 -1.02 7.08 21.71
C ALA A 90 -0.87 8.23 22.73
N ASP A 91 0.36 8.46 23.22
CA ASP A 91 0.71 9.48 24.21
C ASP A 91 1.46 10.69 23.61
N ALA A 92 2.22 10.52 22.54
CA ALA A 92 3.08 11.57 21.98
C ALA A 92 2.76 11.92 20.51
N SER A 93 3.11 13.13 20.10
CA SER A 93 3.08 13.57 18.70
C SER A 93 4.36 14.36 18.43
N SER A 94 5.07 14.06 17.34
CA SER A 94 6.32 14.73 16.98
C SER A 94 6.30 15.15 15.52
N ALA A 95 6.74 16.37 15.23
CA ALA A 95 6.84 16.90 13.88
C ALA A 95 8.30 16.98 13.42
N ARG A 96 8.52 16.63 12.15
CA ARG A 96 9.79 16.76 11.43
C ARG A 96 9.53 17.37 10.07
N ILE A 97 10.33 18.33 9.67
CA ILE A 97 10.34 18.86 8.30
C ILE A 97 11.41 18.09 7.52
N THR A 98 11.03 17.55 6.36
CA THR A 98 11.95 16.91 5.41
C THR A 98 12.27 17.84 4.26
N GLY A 99 13.50 17.77 3.75
CA GLY A 99 14.01 18.62 2.68
C GLY A 99 14.71 17.87 1.55
N VAL A 100 14.44 16.58 1.40
CA VAL A 100 15.10 15.69 0.43
C VAL A 100 14.56 15.81 -0.99
N MET A 101 13.37 16.37 -1.16
CA MET A 101 12.78 16.64 -2.47
C MET A 101 13.24 18.01 -2.95
N VAL A 102 13.70 18.10 -4.20
CA VAL A 102 14.30 19.32 -4.77
C VAL A 102 13.54 19.86 -5.98
N ASP A 103 12.69 19.03 -6.59
CA ASP A 103 11.86 19.43 -7.72
C ASP A 103 10.67 18.47 -7.89
N TYR A 104 9.71 18.86 -8.72
CA TYR A 104 8.63 18.02 -9.21
C TYR A 104 8.35 18.41 -10.66
N LEU A 105 8.59 17.46 -11.57
CA LEU A 105 8.28 17.57 -12.99
C LEU A 105 6.80 17.81 -13.23
N LYS A 106 6.47 18.69 -14.18
CA LYS A 106 5.09 19.02 -14.52
C LYS A 106 4.38 17.79 -15.14
N PRO A 107 3.26 17.32 -14.57
CA PRO A 107 2.46 16.25 -15.17
C PRO A 107 2.04 16.60 -16.61
N GLY A 108 2.12 15.62 -17.49
CA GLY A 108 1.84 15.79 -18.92
C GLY A 108 3.01 16.33 -19.76
N ASP A 109 4.12 16.77 -19.15
CA ASP A 109 5.35 17.11 -19.88
C ASP A 109 6.24 15.88 -20.04
N SER A 110 5.84 14.97 -20.94
CA SER A 110 6.54 13.70 -21.16
C SER A 110 8.00 13.90 -21.57
N GLN A 111 8.31 14.94 -22.35
CA GLN A 111 9.67 15.23 -22.80
C GLN A 111 10.58 15.65 -21.64
N ALA A 112 10.10 16.51 -20.74
CA ALA A 112 10.87 16.87 -19.54
C ALA A 112 11.11 15.66 -18.64
N VAL A 113 10.11 14.79 -18.49
CA VAL A 113 10.25 13.55 -17.70
C VAL A 113 11.26 12.59 -18.32
N ILE A 114 11.14 12.29 -19.62
CA ILE A 114 12.08 11.42 -20.33
C ILE A 114 13.50 11.98 -20.28
N ALA A 115 13.66 13.30 -20.45
CA ALA A 115 14.97 13.94 -20.35
C ALA A 115 15.57 13.79 -18.94
N LYS A 116 14.77 13.96 -17.88
CA LYS A 116 15.24 13.74 -16.51
C LYS A 116 15.56 12.28 -16.22
N LEU A 117 14.77 11.33 -16.71
CA LEU A 117 15.05 9.89 -16.58
C LEU A 117 16.34 9.50 -17.32
N ALA A 118 16.67 10.16 -18.42
CA ALA A 118 17.89 9.92 -19.18
C ALA A 118 19.15 10.57 -18.57
N ASP A 119 19.02 11.40 -17.54
CA ASP A 119 20.13 12.05 -16.85
C ASP A 119 20.98 11.01 -16.09
N PRO A 120 22.30 10.89 -16.37
CA PRO A 120 23.16 9.92 -15.68
C PRO A 120 23.17 10.01 -14.16
N ALA A 121 22.86 11.19 -13.58
CA ALA A 121 22.77 11.36 -12.14
C ALA A 121 21.60 10.58 -11.53
N ILE A 122 20.50 10.39 -12.29
CA ILE A 122 19.37 9.56 -11.88
C ILE A 122 19.74 8.09 -12.02
N ARG A 123 19.83 7.43 -10.86
CA ARG A 123 20.25 6.04 -10.72
C ARG A 123 19.13 5.14 -10.20
N ILE A 124 18.09 5.73 -9.60
CA ILE A 124 16.87 5.04 -9.16
C ILE A 124 15.64 5.78 -9.68
N VAL A 125 14.69 5.01 -10.18
CA VAL A 125 13.31 5.44 -10.41
C VAL A 125 12.41 4.65 -9.47
N SER A 126 11.69 5.32 -8.58
CA SER A 126 10.85 4.67 -7.58
C SER A 126 9.37 4.95 -7.79
N LEU A 127 8.50 4.06 -7.28
CA LEU A 127 7.06 4.06 -7.56
C LEU A 127 6.23 3.95 -6.28
N THR A 128 5.24 4.82 -6.09
CA THR A 128 4.03 4.54 -5.27
C THR A 128 2.78 4.92 -6.06
N ILE A 129 2.43 4.08 -7.02
CA ILE A 129 1.38 4.34 -8.03
C ILE A 129 0.08 3.57 -7.76
N THR A 130 -0.05 2.94 -6.59
CA THR A 130 -1.15 2.07 -6.14
C THR A 130 -1.21 0.73 -6.86
N GLU A 131 -1.89 -0.25 -6.27
CA GLU A 131 -2.02 -1.61 -6.81
C GLU A 131 -2.64 -1.62 -8.23
N GLY A 132 -3.62 -0.75 -8.48
CA GLY A 132 -4.25 -0.59 -9.80
C GLY A 132 -3.36 0.10 -10.84
N GLY A 133 -2.19 0.64 -10.44
CA GLY A 133 -1.27 1.33 -11.33
C GLY A 133 -0.44 0.42 -12.22
N TYR A 134 -0.42 -0.90 -11.98
CA TYR A 134 0.45 -1.87 -12.65
C TYR A 134 -0.19 -2.58 -13.85
N TYR A 135 -1.42 -2.21 -14.22
CA TYR A 135 -2.17 -2.78 -15.34
C TYR A 135 -2.23 -4.31 -15.28
N ILE A 136 -2.49 -4.86 -14.09
CA ILE A 136 -2.67 -6.29 -13.89
C ILE A 136 -4.12 -6.64 -14.22
N ASP A 137 -4.33 -7.57 -15.14
CA ASP A 137 -5.65 -8.14 -15.41
C ASP A 137 -6.16 -8.87 -14.16
N PRO A 138 -7.31 -8.47 -13.58
CA PRO A 138 -7.82 -9.07 -12.36
C PRO A 138 -8.09 -10.57 -12.49
N ALA A 139 -8.45 -11.07 -13.68
CA ALA A 139 -8.79 -12.48 -13.86
C ALA A 139 -7.56 -13.39 -13.91
N SER A 140 -6.51 -12.97 -14.61
CA SER A 140 -5.28 -13.75 -14.80
C SER A 140 -4.18 -13.42 -13.79
N GLN A 141 -4.29 -12.29 -13.07
CA GLN A 141 -3.26 -11.75 -12.19
C GLN A 141 -1.92 -11.54 -12.92
N ARG A 142 -1.98 -11.20 -14.22
CA ARG A 142 -0.82 -10.93 -15.07
C ARG A 142 -0.96 -9.55 -15.70
N PHE A 143 0.15 -9.00 -16.19
CA PHE A 143 0.13 -7.79 -17.00
C PHE A 143 -0.88 -7.89 -18.15
N ASP A 144 -1.73 -6.88 -18.30
CA ASP A 144 -2.72 -6.76 -19.36
C ASP A 144 -2.16 -5.95 -20.54
N PRO A 145 -1.65 -6.60 -21.60
CA PRO A 145 -1.17 -5.89 -22.77
C PRO A 145 -2.30 -5.17 -23.51
N ASN A 146 -3.57 -5.54 -23.32
CA ASN A 146 -4.70 -5.00 -24.08
C ASN A 146 -5.31 -3.74 -23.44
N HIS A 147 -4.84 -3.33 -22.25
CA HIS A 147 -5.34 -2.13 -21.61
C HIS A 147 -5.11 -0.90 -22.52
N ALA A 148 -6.12 -0.03 -22.62
CA ALA A 148 -6.13 1.08 -23.57
C ALA A 148 -4.92 2.02 -23.40
N ASP A 149 -4.53 2.31 -22.16
CA ASP A 149 -3.35 3.15 -21.87
C ASP A 149 -2.03 2.49 -22.30
N ILE A 150 -1.91 1.18 -22.16
CA ILE A 150 -0.71 0.42 -22.54
C ILE A 150 -0.60 0.35 -24.07
N GLN A 151 -1.71 0.09 -24.76
CA GLN A 151 -1.79 0.17 -26.22
C GLN A 151 -1.48 1.58 -26.72
N TYR A 152 -1.93 2.62 -26.02
CA TYR A 152 -1.61 4.00 -26.36
C TYR A 152 -0.11 4.25 -26.29
N ASP A 153 0.54 3.89 -25.18
CA ASP A 153 1.98 4.10 -24.99
C ASP A 153 2.83 3.30 -25.98
N ALA A 154 2.43 2.06 -26.30
CA ALA A 154 3.09 1.27 -27.33
C ALA A 154 3.04 1.94 -28.71
N ALA A 155 1.91 2.55 -29.05
CA ALA A 155 1.72 3.25 -30.33
C ALA A 155 2.33 4.67 -30.36
N HIS A 156 2.56 5.29 -29.20
CA HIS A 156 3.01 6.68 -29.06
C HIS A 156 4.26 6.76 -28.17
N PHE A 157 5.29 5.97 -28.50
CA PHE A 157 6.50 5.84 -27.68
C PHE A 157 7.28 7.16 -27.47
N ASP A 158 7.15 8.13 -28.38
CA ASP A 158 7.75 9.45 -28.23
C ASP A 158 6.98 10.37 -27.26
N ALA A 159 5.74 10.03 -26.91
CA ALA A 159 4.90 10.81 -26.00
C ALA A 159 4.01 9.90 -25.12
N PRO A 160 4.61 8.99 -24.33
CA PRO A 160 3.87 8.09 -23.48
C PRO A 160 3.21 8.87 -22.33
N LYS A 161 2.11 8.31 -21.82
CA LYS A 161 1.30 8.91 -20.75
C LYS A 161 1.38 8.12 -19.45
N THR A 162 1.70 6.83 -19.50
CA THR A 162 1.80 6.01 -18.28
C THR A 162 3.18 6.14 -17.64
N ALA A 163 3.28 5.81 -16.35
CA ALA A 163 4.58 5.75 -15.67
C ALA A 163 5.52 4.74 -16.35
N PHE A 164 5.02 3.59 -16.78
CA PHE A 164 5.84 2.56 -17.44
C PHE A 164 6.30 2.96 -18.84
N GLY A 165 5.46 3.65 -19.62
CA GLY A 165 5.86 4.18 -20.92
C GLY A 165 6.93 5.26 -20.77
N LEU A 166 6.79 6.16 -19.81
CA LEU A 166 7.82 7.17 -19.49
C LEU A 166 9.13 6.52 -19.04
N ILE A 167 9.06 5.52 -18.16
CA ILE A 167 10.21 4.73 -17.70
C ILE A 167 10.91 4.05 -18.88
N LEU A 168 10.16 3.35 -19.73
CA LEU A 168 10.72 2.64 -20.89
C LEU A 168 11.37 3.61 -21.88
N ALA A 169 10.73 4.75 -22.17
CA ALA A 169 11.31 5.79 -23.02
C ALA A 169 12.60 6.38 -22.43
N GLY A 170 12.64 6.60 -21.11
CA GLY A 170 13.86 6.99 -20.39
C GLY A 170 14.97 5.95 -20.53
N LEU A 171 14.66 4.67 -20.30
CA LEU A 171 15.61 3.55 -20.42
C LEU A 171 16.17 3.41 -21.83
N VAL A 172 15.31 3.48 -22.87
CA VAL A 172 15.74 3.44 -24.27
C VAL A 172 16.66 4.62 -24.60
N ARG A 173 16.30 5.83 -24.15
CA ARG A 173 17.15 7.01 -24.36
C ARG A 173 18.53 6.86 -23.71
N ARG A 174 18.61 6.25 -22.53
CA ARG A 174 19.90 5.93 -21.88
C ARG A 174 20.69 4.91 -22.67
N ARG A 175 20.06 3.80 -23.06
CA ARG A 175 20.67 2.74 -23.87
C ARG A 175 21.29 3.30 -25.15
N ASP A 176 20.54 4.11 -25.88
CA ASP A 176 20.97 4.68 -27.16
C ASP A 176 22.10 5.71 -26.98
N ALA A 177 22.20 6.31 -25.78
CA ALA A 177 23.27 7.22 -25.38
C ALA A 177 24.47 6.52 -24.70
N GLY A 178 24.45 5.20 -24.54
CA GLY A 178 25.50 4.45 -23.84
C GLY A 178 25.57 4.71 -22.32
N ILE A 179 24.45 5.13 -21.73
CA ILE A 179 24.31 5.38 -20.29
C ILE A 179 23.72 4.12 -19.63
N GLU A 180 24.30 3.69 -18.51
CA GLU A 180 23.82 2.54 -17.74
C GLU A 180 22.36 2.72 -17.29
N PRO A 181 21.50 1.68 -17.33
CA PRO A 181 20.14 1.74 -16.80
C PRO A 181 20.07 2.16 -15.33
N PHE A 182 19.02 2.88 -14.96
CA PHE A 182 18.66 3.05 -13.55
C PHE A 182 17.93 1.81 -13.03
N THR A 183 17.91 1.64 -11.71
CA THR A 183 17.05 0.65 -11.04
C THR A 183 15.61 1.16 -11.00
N VAL A 184 14.62 0.29 -11.22
CA VAL A 184 13.20 0.62 -11.02
C VAL A 184 12.70 -0.04 -9.73
N MET A 185 12.52 0.77 -8.68
CA MET A 185 12.24 0.31 -7.32
C MET A 185 10.78 0.57 -6.94
N SER A 186 9.95 -0.47 -7.00
CA SER A 186 8.57 -0.36 -6.51
C SER A 186 8.54 -0.22 -4.99
N CYS A 187 7.67 0.66 -4.50
CA CYS A 187 7.34 0.82 -3.08
C CYS A 187 5.81 0.68 -2.89
N ASP A 188 5.12 -0.02 -3.80
CA ASP A 188 3.71 -0.36 -3.65
C ASP A 188 3.54 -1.71 -2.94
N ASN A 189 2.39 -1.88 -2.27
CA ASN A 189 2.08 -3.06 -1.46
C ASN A 189 1.53 -4.22 -2.32
N ILE A 190 2.37 -4.76 -3.20
CA ILE A 190 2.05 -5.89 -4.09
C ILE A 190 3.07 -6.99 -3.83
N PRO A 191 2.66 -8.26 -3.59
CA PRO A 191 3.61 -9.36 -3.50
C PRO A 191 4.50 -9.43 -4.75
N GLY A 192 5.82 -9.51 -4.57
CA GLY A 192 6.75 -9.52 -5.70
C GLY A 192 6.66 -8.25 -6.55
N ASN A 193 6.50 -7.09 -5.92
CA ASN A 193 6.33 -5.80 -6.60
C ASN A 193 7.43 -5.46 -7.61
N GLY A 194 8.67 -5.91 -7.39
CA GLY A 194 9.76 -5.82 -8.36
C GLY A 194 9.44 -6.61 -9.63
N HIS A 195 9.09 -7.88 -9.51
CA HIS A 195 8.68 -8.71 -10.66
C HIS A 195 7.43 -8.18 -11.38
N VAL A 196 6.45 -7.65 -10.64
CA VAL A 196 5.26 -7.03 -11.24
C VAL A 196 5.65 -5.79 -12.06
N THR A 197 6.59 -5.00 -11.56
CA THR A 197 7.15 -3.83 -12.26
C THR A 197 7.91 -4.25 -13.52
N GLU A 198 8.78 -5.27 -13.41
CA GLU A 198 9.51 -5.84 -14.54
C GLU A 198 8.53 -6.29 -15.63
N ASN A 199 7.50 -7.04 -15.27
CA ASN A 199 6.49 -7.55 -16.20
C ASN A 199 5.73 -6.42 -16.90
N ALA A 200 5.43 -5.31 -16.21
CA ALA A 200 4.76 -4.17 -16.82
C ALA A 200 5.66 -3.45 -17.83
N VAL A 201 6.93 -3.18 -17.47
CA VAL A 201 7.89 -2.50 -18.36
C VAL A 201 8.28 -3.38 -19.54
N ALA A 202 8.65 -4.65 -19.29
CA ALA A 202 9.01 -5.61 -20.33
C ALA A 202 7.81 -6.01 -21.19
N GLY A 203 6.61 -6.10 -20.61
CA GLY A 203 5.37 -6.38 -21.32
C GLY A 203 5.00 -5.26 -22.29
N LEU A 204 5.10 -3.99 -21.86
CA LEU A 204 4.96 -2.84 -22.76
C LEU A 204 6.03 -2.85 -23.85
N ALA A 205 7.28 -3.12 -23.49
CA ALA A 205 8.38 -3.22 -24.45
C ALA A 205 8.12 -4.27 -25.54
N ALA A 206 7.55 -5.42 -25.18
CA ALA A 206 7.25 -6.51 -26.11
C ALA A 206 6.19 -6.12 -27.16
N LEU A 207 5.30 -5.18 -26.85
CA LEU A 207 4.34 -4.63 -27.81
C LEU A 207 5.00 -3.74 -28.88
N ILE A 208 6.17 -3.18 -28.56
CA ILE A 208 6.95 -2.31 -29.45
C ILE A 208 7.96 -3.16 -30.23
N ASP A 209 8.81 -3.89 -29.52
CA ASP A 209 9.85 -4.77 -30.07
C ASP A 209 10.20 -5.89 -29.05
N PRO A 210 10.03 -7.18 -29.39
CA PRO A 210 10.42 -8.29 -28.53
C PRO A 210 11.89 -8.24 -28.08
N ALA A 211 12.81 -7.72 -28.90
CA ALA A 211 14.22 -7.58 -28.51
C ALA A 211 14.42 -6.51 -27.42
N LEU A 212 13.60 -5.45 -27.41
CA LEU A 212 13.60 -4.46 -26.34
C LEU A 212 13.13 -5.07 -25.02
N ALA A 213 12.12 -5.94 -25.05
CA ALA A 213 11.66 -6.65 -23.85
C ALA A 213 12.76 -7.50 -23.22
N GLU A 214 13.51 -8.27 -24.03
CA GLU A 214 14.62 -9.05 -23.49
C GLU A 214 15.76 -8.18 -22.97
N TRP A 215 16.04 -7.06 -23.62
CA TRP A 215 17.01 -6.11 -23.10
C TRP A 215 16.60 -5.54 -21.73
N VAL A 216 15.31 -5.21 -21.53
CA VAL A 216 14.80 -4.76 -20.23
C VAL A 216 15.05 -5.82 -19.17
N LYS A 217 14.62 -7.06 -19.41
CA LYS A 217 14.76 -8.18 -18.45
C LYS A 217 16.22 -8.48 -18.11
N SER A 218 17.13 -8.37 -19.08
CA SER A 218 18.54 -8.71 -18.86
C SER A 218 19.37 -7.58 -18.26
N SER A 219 18.92 -6.32 -18.37
CA SER A 219 19.79 -5.15 -18.14
C SER A 219 19.26 -4.19 -17.08
N VAL A 220 17.98 -4.29 -16.70
CA VAL A 220 17.35 -3.38 -15.74
C VAL A 220 17.06 -4.13 -14.45
N ALA A 221 17.40 -3.53 -13.31
CA ALA A 221 17.12 -4.11 -12.00
C ALA A 221 15.74 -3.69 -11.49
N PHE A 222 15.00 -4.66 -10.94
CA PHE A 222 13.67 -4.49 -10.35
C PHE A 222 13.62 -5.19 -8.97
N PRO A 223 14.30 -4.66 -7.94
CA PRO A 223 14.32 -5.29 -6.62
C PRO A 223 12.91 -5.34 -6.02
N ASN A 224 12.56 -6.47 -5.42
CA ASN A 224 11.36 -6.56 -4.59
C ASN A 224 11.58 -5.83 -3.25
N GLY A 225 10.49 -5.36 -2.66
CA GLY A 225 10.54 -4.65 -1.39
C GLY A 225 9.26 -4.77 -0.57
N MET A 226 9.42 -5.00 0.73
CA MET A 226 8.33 -4.87 1.69
C MET A 226 8.38 -3.49 2.34
N VAL A 227 7.28 -2.75 2.25
CA VAL A 227 7.14 -1.42 2.84
C VAL A 227 5.99 -1.40 3.85
N ASP A 228 6.22 -0.79 5.01
CA ASP A 228 5.20 -0.69 6.05
C ASP A 228 5.31 0.63 6.82
N ARG A 229 4.20 1.38 6.80
CA ARG A 229 3.92 2.55 7.63
C ARG A 229 2.48 3.01 7.42
N ILE A 230 1.64 2.95 8.46
CA ILE A 230 0.27 3.47 8.39
C ILE A 230 0.33 4.98 8.22
N THR A 231 -0.17 5.42 7.06
CA THR A 231 -0.11 6.81 6.62
C THR A 231 -1.48 7.21 6.04
N PRO A 232 -2.41 7.72 6.87
CA PRO A 232 -3.72 8.15 6.41
C PRO A 232 -3.67 9.30 5.39
N ALA A 233 -4.80 9.55 4.74
CA ALA A 233 -4.96 10.70 3.86
C ALA A 233 -4.96 12.00 4.66
N THR A 234 -4.37 13.05 4.09
CA THR A 234 -4.38 14.40 4.69
C THR A 234 -5.71 15.08 4.38
N SER A 235 -6.38 15.57 5.42
CA SER A 235 -7.59 16.37 5.33
C SER A 235 -7.39 17.76 5.97
N ASP A 236 -8.45 18.57 6.02
CA ASP A 236 -8.43 19.83 6.78
C ASP A 236 -8.15 19.60 8.27
N ARG A 237 -8.52 18.43 8.81
CA ARG A 237 -8.23 18.05 10.20
C ARG A 237 -6.73 18.06 10.47
N GLU A 238 -5.93 17.36 9.67
CA GLU A 238 -4.48 17.25 9.84
C GLU A 238 -3.79 18.61 9.72
N LYS A 239 -4.23 19.45 8.77
CA LYS A 239 -3.71 20.82 8.61
C LYS A 239 -4.00 21.68 9.84
N THR A 240 -5.24 21.63 10.35
CA THR A 240 -5.62 22.34 11.57
C THR A 240 -4.84 21.82 12.79
N LEU A 241 -4.70 20.51 12.95
CA LEU A 241 -3.93 19.92 14.05
C LEU A 241 -2.47 20.37 14.03
N LEU A 242 -1.83 20.37 12.86
CA LEU A 242 -0.46 20.86 12.71
C LEU A 242 -0.34 22.35 13.07
N ALA A 243 -1.25 23.16 12.55
CA ALA A 243 -1.32 24.58 12.82
C ALA A 243 -1.49 24.90 14.32
N GLU A 244 -2.36 24.17 15.02
CA GLU A 244 -2.66 24.39 16.43
C GLU A 244 -1.57 23.86 17.36
N GLN A 245 -1.04 22.66 17.10
CA GLN A 245 -0.10 22.00 18.02
C GLN A 245 1.34 22.42 17.78
N PHE A 246 1.72 22.68 16.52
CA PHE A 246 3.08 23.01 16.14
C PHE A 246 3.22 24.43 15.61
N GLY A 247 2.14 25.17 15.38
CA GLY A 247 2.23 26.55 14.88
C GLY A 247 2.71 26.64 13.43
N ILE A 248 2.70 25.53 12.67
CA ILE A 248 3.20 25.45 11.29
C ILE A 248 2.01 25.49 10.32
N ASP A 249 2.07 26.40 9.35
CA ASP A 249 1.15 26.46 8.23
C ASP A 249 1.78 25.74 7.03
N ASP A 250 1.49 24.45 6.92
CA ASP A 250 1.88 23.56 5.82
C ASP A 250 0.64 23.30 4.95
N ALA A 251 0.77 23.54 3.64
CA ALA A 251 -0.34 23.36 2.71
C ALA A 251 -0.76 21.89 2.58
N TRP A 252 0.14 20.94 2.83
CA TRP A 252 -0.11 19.52 2.65
C TRP A 252 0.80 18.63 3.52
N PRO A 253 0.68 18.67 4.86
CA PRO A 253 1.48 17.84 5.75
C PRO A 253 1.12 16.36 5.63
N VAL A 254 1.94 15.48 6.21
CA VAL A 254 1.65 14.05 6.30
C VAL A 254 1.61 13.61 7.75
N PHE A 255 0.55 12.89 8.12
CA PHE A 255 0.43 12.25 9.43
C PHE A 255 0.62 10.75 9.26
N CYS A 256 1.34 10.14 10.19
CA CYS A 256 1.67 8.71 10.16
C CYS A 256 1.93 8.19 11.59
N GLU A 257 1.97 6.88 11.76
CA GLU A 257 2.48 6.27 13.00
C GLU A 257 4.01 6.39 13.09
N ASN A 258 4.59 6.22 14.27
CA ASN A 258 6.05 6.20 14.43
C ASN A 258 6.68 4.96 13.80
N PHE A 259 6.01 3.80 13.92
CA PHE A 259 6.49 2.55 13.33
C PHE A 259 6.68 2.69 11.81
N LYS A 260 7.84 2.26 11.32
CA LYS A 260 8.15 2.16 9.91
C LYS A 260 9.10 1.00 9.69
N GLN A 261 8.89 0.26 8.61
CA GLN A 261 9.78 -0.81 8.18
C GLN A 261 9.95 -0.77 6.67
N TRP A 262 11.17 -1.07 6.23
CA TRP A 262 11.51 -1.21 4.83
C TRP A 262 12.50 -2.35 4.68
N VAL A 263 12.09 -3.40 3.99
CA VAL A 263 12.94 -4.53 3.60
C VAL A 263 13.09 -4.52 2.09
N LEU A 264 14.30 -4.63 1.57
CA LEU A 264 14.60 -4.57 0.14
C LEU A 264 15.57 -5.67 -0.27
N GLU A 265 15.39 -6.17 -1.49
CA GLU A 265 16.45 -6.91 -2.18
C GLU A 265 17.58 -5.95 -2.57
N ASP A 266 18.84 -6.37 -2.38
CA ASP A 266 20.01 -5.54 -2.71
C ASP A 266 20.45 -5.67 -4.18
N ASN A 267 19.59 -5.27 -5.11
CA ASN A 267 19.87 -5.28 -6.55
C ASN A 267 19.80 -3.88 -7.16
N PHE A 268 20.93 -3.16 -7.10
CA PHE A 268 21.07 -1.78 -7.58
C PHE A 268 22.38 -1.57 -8.36
N PRO A 269 22.45 -1.95 -9.65
CA PRO A 269 23.69 -1.92 -10.44
C PRO A 269 24.36 -0.53 -10.51
N ALA A 270 23.56 0.53 -10.60
CA ALA A 270 24.03 1.92 -10.60
C ALA A 270 24.24 2.53 -9.20
N GLY A 271 24.22 1.69 -8.14
CA GLY A 271 24.30 2.08 -6.75
C GLY A 271 22.97 2.52 -6.13
N ARG A 272 22.98 2.71 -4.81
CA ARG A 272 21.84 3.16 -4.00
C ARG A 272 22.32 3.96 -2.78
N PRO A 273 21.46 4.75 -2.10
CA PRO A 273 21.83 5.34 -0.82
C PRO A 273 22.12 4.23 0.22
N ALA A 274 22.98 4.54 1.20
CA ALA A 274 23.34 3.65 2.31
C ALA A 274 22.23 3.58 3.37
N LEU A 275 21.02 3.20 2.94
CA LEU A 275 19.79 3.22 3.72
C LEU A 275 19.84 2.26 4.92
N GLU A 276 20.72 1.26 4.90
CA GLU A 276 20.97 0.37 6.03
C GLU A 276 21.44 1.11 7.29
N LYS A 277 22.12 2.26 7.14
CA LYS A 277 22.56 3.10 8.26
C LYS A 277 21.42 3.78 9.00
N VAL A 278 20.24 3.82 8.39
CA VAL A 278 19.04 4.50 8.90
C VAL A 278 17.85 3.55 9.04
N GLY A 279 18.12 2.24 9.08
CA GLY A 279 17.15 1.21 9.48
C GLY A 279 16.44 0.48 8.34
N VAL A 280 16.85 0.66 7.09
CA VAL A 280 16.37 -0.20 5.99
C VAL A 280 17.11 -1.54 6.04
N GLN A 281 16.37 -2.64 5.85
CA GLN A 281 16.92 -3.99 5.88
C GLN A 281 17.15 -4.46 4.44
N PHE A 282 18.41 -4.74 4.08
CA PHE A 282 18.72 -5.39 2.81
C PHE A 282 18.86 -6.89 3.01
N VAL A 283 18.18 -7.67 2.16
CA VAL A 283 18.11 -9.13 2.24
C VAL A 283 18.24 -9.75 0.84
N ASP A 284 18.51 -11.05 0.79
CA ASP A 284 18.58 -11.78 -0.49
C ASP A 284 17.20 -12.10 -1.05
N ASP A 285 16.21 -12.33 -0.17
CA ASP A 285 14.83 -12.66 -0.54
C ASP A 285 13.84 -11.94 0.41
N VAL A 286 12.99 -11.10 -0.17
CA VAL A 286 11.98 -10.32 0.54
C VAL A 286 10.67 -11.09 0.78
N ALA A 287 10.43 -12.18 0.04
CA ALA A 287 9.16 -12.90 0.04
C ALA A 287 8.67 -13.34 1.43
N PRO A 288 9.53 -13.82 2.37
CA PRO A 288 9.08 -14.15 3.72
C PRO A 288 8.50 -12.95 4.48
N TYR A 289 9.11 -11.77 4.34
CA TYR A 289 8.67 -10.53 4.99
C TYR A 289 7.36 -10.01 4.39
N GLU A 290 7.23 -10.06 3.07
CA GLU A 290 5.97 -9.74 2.38
C GLU A 290 4.83 -10.67 2.82
N HIS A 291 5.07 -11.99 2.83
CA HIS A 291 4.07 -12.96 3.26
C HIS A 291 3.61 -12.73 4.69
N MET A 292 4.56 -12.51 5.61
CA MET A 292 4.24 -12.20 7.01
C MET A 292 3.38 -10.94 7.13
N LYS A 293 3.81 -9.83 6.52
CA LYS A 293 3.10 -8.56 6.62
C LYS A 293 1.72 -8.63 5.95
N ILE A 294 1.62 -9.21 4.76
CA ILE A 294 0.35 -9.31 4.04
C ILE A 294 -0.64 -10.21 4.77
N ARG A 295 -0.19 -11.32 5.36
CA ARG A 295 -1.09 -12.25 6.04
C ARG A 295 -1.50 -11.76 7.43
N ILE A 296 -0.57 -11.26 8.23
CA ILE A 296 -0.83 -10.85 9.63
C ILE A 296 -1.37 -9.41 9.69
N LEU A 297 -0.68 -8.44 9.08
CA LEU A 297 -1.12 -7.04 9.16
C LEU A 297 -2.33 -6.79 8.23
N ASN A 298 -2.20 -7.11 6.94
CA ASN A 298 -3.27 -6.83 5.98
C ASN A 298 -4.46 -7.79 6.12
N GLY A 299 -4.22 -9.07 6.40
CA GLY A 299 -5.25 -10.03 6.80
C GLY A 299 -5.94 -9.60 8.09
N GLY A 300 -5.19 -9.20 9.12
CA GLY A 300 -5.74 -8.67 10.36
C GLY A 300 -6.64 -7.44 10.17
N HIS A 301 -6.24 -6.49 9.32
CA HIS A 301 -7.10 -5.36 8.95
C HIS A 301 -8.43 -5.79 8.33
N ALA A 302 -8.42 -6.76 7.40
CA ALA A 302 -9.64 -7.29 6.80
C ALA A 302 -10.52 -8.02 7.85
N THR A 303 -9.89 -8.75 8.77
CA THR A 303 -10.56 -9.48 9.86
C THR A 303 -11.35 -8.55 10.78
N ILE A 304 -10.83 -7.36 11.10
CA ILE A 304 -11.56 -6.38 11.94
C ILE A 304 -12.53 -5.50 11.15
N ALA A 305 -12.21 -5.15 9.90
CA ALA A 305 -12.91 -4.09 9.17
C ALA A 305 -14.40 -4.39 8.94
N TYR A 306 -14.72 -5.58 8.44
CA TYR A 306 -16.09 -5.92 8.07
C TYR A 306 -17.03 -6.08 9.27
N PRO A 307 -16.70 -6.87 10.33
CA PRO A 307 -17.56 -6.94 11.51
C PRO A 307 -17.68 -5.58 12.21
N ALA A 308 -16.60 -4.80 12.33
CA ALA A 308 -16.67 -3.46 12.92
C ALA A 308 -17.58 -2.53 12.10
N GLY A 309 -17.47 -2.55 10.77
CA GLY A 309 -18.30 -1.74 9.89
C GLY A 309 -19.78 -2.12 9.93
N LEU A 310 -20.09 -3.41 10.12
CA LEU A 310 -21.46 -3.88 10.33
C LEU A 310 -22.05 -3.45 11.67
N LEU A 311 -21.19 -3.25 12.69
CA LEU A 311 -21.55 -2.75 14.02
C LEU A 311 -21.53 -1.20 14.12
N ASP A 312 -21.46 -0.50 12.98
CA ASP A 312 -21.40 0.97 12.90
C ASP A 312 -20.19 1.61 13.63
N ILE A 313 -19.12 0.83 13.87
CA ILE A 313 -17.88 1.33 14.46
C ILE A 313 -17.12 2.13 13.39
N HIS A 314 -16.66 3.34 13.74
CA HIS A 314 -16.10 4.27 12.77
C HIS A 314 -14.58 4.14 12.64
N PHE A 315 -13.86 4.09 13.77
CA PHE A 315 -12.41 4.07 13.80
C PHE A 315 -11.82 2.69 14.10
N VAL A 316 -10.59 2.46 13.63
CA VAL A 316 -9.85 1.20 13.84
C VAL A 316 -9.56 0.97 15.33
N HIS A 317 -9.16 2.00 16.07
CA HIS A 317 -8.90 1.88 17.50
C HIS A 317 -10.17 1.51 18.30
N GLU A 318 -11.33 2.06 17.93
CA GLU A 318 -12.62 1.68 18.53
C GLU A 318 -12.96 0.20 18.27
N ALA A 319 -12.62 -0.32 17.09
CA ALA A 319 -12.78 -1.74 16.79
C ALA A 319 -11.85 -2.62 17.64
N MET A 320 -10.65 -2.14 17.95
CA MET A 320 -9.73 -2.82 18.87
C MET A 320 -10.16 -2.73 20.34
N GLU A 321 -10.92 -1.70 20.73
CA GLU A 321 -11.56 -1.60 22.04
C GLU A 321 -12.80 -2.51 22.16
N HIS A 322 -13.44 -2.85 21.04
CA HIS A 322 -14.62 -3.71 21.03
C HIS A 322 -14.24 -5.18 21.33
N PRO A 323 -14.71 -5.78 22.45
CA PRO A 323 -14.19 -7.03 22.96
C PRO A 323 -14.37 -8.21 22.01
N LEU A 324 -15.49 -8.27 21.26
CA LEU A 324 -15.72 -9.36 20.30
C LEU A 324 -14.89 -9.22 19.03
N VAL A 325 -14.58 -8.00 18.59
CA VAL A 325 -13.82 -7.78 17.34
C VAL A 325 -12.34 -8.04 17.58
N SER A 326 -11.80 -7.52 18.70
CA SER A 326 -10.43 -7.81 19.13
C SER A 326 -10.22 -9.30 19.42
N ALA A 327 -11.15 -9.96 20.11
CA ALA A 327 -11.07 -11.41 20.35
C ALA A 327 -11.17 -12.22 19.04
N PHE A 328 -11.99 -11.78 18.08
CA PHE A 328 -12.08 -12.42 16.77
C PHE A 328 -10.77 -12.34 16.01
N LEU A 329 -10.15 -11.15 15.93
CA LEU A 329 -8.82 -10.97 15.34
C LEU A 329 -7.82 -11.93 15.97
N LYS A 330 -7.69 -11.90 17.29
CA LYS A 330 -6.73 -12.72 18.02
C LYS A 330 -6.88 -14.21 17.73
N LYS A 331 -8.12 -14.71 17.72
CA LYS A 331 -8.40 -16.13 17.46
C LYS A 331 -8.06 -16.53 16.03
N VAL A 332 -8.47 -15.75 15.03
CA VAL A 332 -8.15 -16.01 13.61
C VAL A 332 -6.64 -16.00 13.39
N GLU A 333 -5.94 -15.00 13.94
CA GLU A 333 -4.50 -14.85 13.80
C GLU A 333 -3.75 -16.02 14.44
N SER A 334 -4.06 -16.37 15.69
CA SER A 334 -3.33 -17.43 16.39
C SER A 334 -3.63 -18.84 15.88
N GLU A 335 -4.86 -19.13 15.45
CA GLU A 335 -5.27 -20.50 15.10
C GLU A 335 -5.18 -20.80 13.60
N GLU A 336 -5.31 -19.79 12.73
CA GLU A 336 -5.45 -19.99 11.29
C GLU A 336 -4.38 -19.28 10.45
N ILE A 337 -3.90 -18.09 10.83
CA ILE A 337 -2.94 -17.31 10.02
C ILE A 337 -1.49 -17.57 10.44
N ILE A 338 -1.11 -17.28 11.67
CA ILE A 338 0.29 -17.43 12.14
C ILE A 338 0.84 -18.84 11.89
N PRO A 339 0.09 -19.94 12.12
CA PRO A 339 0.60 -21.30 11.91
C PRO A 339 0.98 -21.65 10.46
N ILE A 340 0.51 -20.89 9.48
CA ILE A 340 0.81 -21.12 8.04
C ILE A 340 1.80 -20.10 7.46
N VAL A 341 2.17 -19.07 8.23
CA VAL A 341 3.17 -18.10 7.78
C VAL A 341 4.56 -18.77 7.86
N PRO A 342 5.33 -18.78 6.76
CA PRO A 342 6.69 -19.33 6.77
C PRO A 342 7.59 -18.60 7.77
N PRO A 343 8.65 -19.25 8.29
CA PRO A 343 9.64 -18.57 9.12
C PRO A 343 10.23 -17.35 8.42
N VAL A 344 10.35 -16.24 9.15
CA VAL A 344 10.96 -15.00 8.68
C VAL A 344 12.27 -14.78 9.43
N PRO A 345 13.39 -14.48 8.74
CA PRO A 345 14.67 -14.29 9.42
C PRO A 345 14.59 -13.22 10.50
N ASP A 346 15.20 -13.52 11.66
CA ASP A 346 15.29 -12.65 12.84
C ASP A 346 13.95 -12.07 13.33
N THR A 347 12.84 -12.77 13.09
CA THR A 347 11.49 -12.30 13.44
C THR A 347 10.70 -13.36 14.19
N ASP A 348 10.14 -12.98 15.34
CA ASP A 348 9.11 -13.75 16.03
C ASP A 348 7.72 -13.28 15.56
N LEU A 349 6.93 -14.21 15.03
CA LEU A 349 5.62 -13.89 14.44
C LEU A 349 4.58 -13.48 15.49
N ASN A 350 4.69 -13.96 16.73
CA ASN A 350 3.78 -13.56 17.81
C ASN A 350 4.12 -12.16 18.30
N ASP A 351 5.41 -11.82 18.40
CA ASP A 351 5.84 -10.45 18.72
C ASP A 351 5.43 -9.47 17.61
N TYR A 352 5.54 -9.89 16.34
CA TYR A 352 5.06 -9.12 15.20
C TYR A 352 3.53 -8.93 15.24
N PHE A 353 2.76 -9.97 15.55
CA PHE A 353 1.32 -9.84 15.73
C PHE A 353 0.95 -8.92 16.90
N ALA A 354 1.60 -9.06 18.06
CA ALA A 354 1.39 -8.19 19.21
C ALA A 354 1.75 -6.73 18.89
N LEU A 355 2.73 -6.50 18.02
CA LEU A 355 3.03 -5.17 17.49
C LEU A 355 1.89 -4.65 16.60
N CYS A 356 1.33 -5.48 15.70
CA CYS A 356 0.17 -5.13 14.88
C CYS A 356 -1.04 -4.74 15.76
N GLU A 357 -1.35 -5.52 16.79
CA GLU A 357 -2.44 -5.20 17.73
C GLU A 357 -2.26 -3.81 18.38
N ARG A 358 -1.04 -3.50 18.85
CA ARG A 358 -0.74 -2.18 19.43
C ARG A 358 -0.89 -1.05 18.41
N ARG A 359 -0.46 -1.26 17.17
CA ARG A 359 -0.57 -0.29 16.08
C ARG A 359 -2.04 -0.01 15.72
N PHE A 360 -2.86 -1.05 15.63
CA PHE A 360 -4.30 -0.91 15.36
C PHE A 360 -5.03 -0.16 16.48
N ALA A 361 -4.58 -0.35 17.72
CA ALA A 361 -5.17 0.29 18.90
C ALA A 361 -4.79 1.77 19.08
N ASN A 362 -3.97 2.37 18.21
CA ASN A 362 -3.53 3.75 18.37
C ASN A 362 -4.64 4.76 17.98
N PRO A 363 -5.22 5.51 18.95
CA PRO A 363 -6.36 6.40 18.65
C PRO A 363 -5.96 7.65 17.87
N LYS A 364 -4.69 8.10 17.96
CA LYS A 364 -4.27 9.37 17.34
C LYS A 364 -4.15 9.30 15.82
N ILE A 365 -3.94 8.11 15.27
CA ILE A 365 -3.91 7.90 13.82
C ILE A 365 -5.26 8.29 13.21
N GLY A 366 -6.37 8.02 13.90
CA GLY A 366 -7.71 8.30 13.39
C GLY A 366 -8.04 7.51 12.12
N ASP A 367 -7.47 6.32 11.96
CA ASP A 367 -7.74 5.46 10.82
C ASP A 367 -9.18 4.95 10.85
N THR A 368 -9.83 4.87 9.70
CA THR A 368 -11.27 4.55 9.60
C THR A 368 -11.50 3.12 9.12
N ILE A 369 -12.52 2.48 9.68
CA ILE A 369 -12.99 1.16 9.24
C ILE A 369 -13.37 1.19 7.75
N ARG A 370 -13.96 2.30 7.29
CA ARG A 370 -14.29 2.50 5.88
C ARG A 370 -13.05 2.43 4.97
N ARG A 371 -11.91 3.00 5.37
CA ARG A 371 -10.66 2.91 4.59
C ARG A 371 -10.11 1.49 4.56
N LEU A 372 -10.21 0.75 5.67
CA LEU A 372 -9.79 -0.65 5.69
C LEU A 372 -10.68 -1.53 4.79
N ALA A 373 -12.00 -1.29 4.80
CA ALA A 373 -12.97 -2.00 3.97
C ALA A 373 -12.97 -1.60 2.48
N LEU A 374 -12.27 -0.52 2.11
CA LEU A 374 -12.19 -0.03 0.73
C LEU A 374 -11.49 -1.07 -0.16
N ASP A 375 -12.01 -1.26 -1.38
CA ASP A 375 -11.36 -2.05 -2.42
C ASP A 375 -11.17 -3.54 -2.05
N GLY A 376 -12.18 -4.10 -1.37
CA GLY A 376 -12.21 -5.49 -0.95
C GLY A 376 -12.04 -6.49 -2.10
N SER A 377 -12.57 -6.18 -3.29
CA SER A 377 -12.47 -7.05 -4.47
C SER A 377 -11.01 -7.27 -4.91
N ASN A 378 -10.14 -6.27 -4.75
CA ASN A 378 -8.71 -6.38 -5.04
C ASN A 378 -7.87 -6.86 -3.86
N ARG A 379 -8.36 -6.68 -2.61
CA ARG A 379 -7.63 -7.00 -1.37
C ARG A 379 -7.85 -8.42 -0.87
N GLN A 380 -9.08 -8.93 -0.94
CA GLN A 380 -9.41 -10.30 -0.52
C GLN A 380 -8.56 -11.38 -1.19
N PRO A 381 -8.30 -11.32 -2.53
CA PRO A 381 -7.43 -12.28 -3.22
C PRO A 381 -5.99 -12.29 -2.72
N LYS A 382 -5.55 -11.22 -2.03
CA LYS A 382 -4.18 -11.07 -1.51
C LYS A 382 -4.10 -11.33 -0.02
N PHE A 383 -5.13 -10.95 0.75
CA PHE A 383 -5.06 -10.89 2.22
C PHE A 383 -5.66 -12.12 2.89
N ILE A 384 -6.80 -12.63 2.38
CA ILE A 384 -7.58 -13.69 3.03
C ILE A 384 -7.55 -14.98 2.22
N VAL A 385 -7.78 -14.90 0.91
CA VAL A 385 -7.89 -16.07 0.02
C VAL A 385 -6.63 -16.96 0.06
N PRO A 386 -5.38 -16.43 0.04
CA PRO A 386 -4.19 -17.29 0.11
C PRO A 386 -4.10 -18.07 1.43
N SER A 387 -4.41 -17.42 2.57
CA SER A 387 -4.42 -18.09 3.87
C SER A 387 -5.50 -19.16 3.96
N ALA A 388 -6.71 -18.88 3.46
CA ALA A 388 -7.79 -19.86 3.43
C ALA A 388 -7.44 -21.05 2.52
N LEU A 389 -6.80 -20.79 1.37
CA LEU A 389 -6.37 -21.83 0.43
C LEU A 389 -5.28 -22.73 1.02
N ASP A 390 -4.29 -22.18 1.73
CA ASP A 390 -3.26 -22.97 2.40
C ASP A 390 -3.85 -23.90 3.46
N ARG A 391 -4.78 -23.38 4.27
CA ARG A 391 -5.52 -24.18 5.26
C ARG A 391 -6.34 -25.28 4.60
N ALA A 392 -7.06 -24.94 3.53
CA ALA A 392 -7.88 -25.89 2.79
C ALA A 392 -7.04 -27.01 2.15
N ASN A 393 -5.90 -26.66 1.53
CA ASN A 393 -4.97 -27.63 0.95
C ASN A 393 -4.33 -28.54 2.02
N ALA A 394 -4.11 -28.01 3.23
CA ALA A 394 -3.64 -28.75 4.38
C ALA A 394 -4.75 -29.51 5.14
N ASN A 395 -6.00 -29.49 4.67
CA ASN A 395 -7.18 -30.02 5.37
C ASN A 395 -7.27 -29.55 6.84
N SER A 396 -6.88 -28.30 7.10
CA SER A 396 -6.86 -27.69 8.42
C SER A 396 -8.09 -26.78 8.64
N PRO A 397 -8.52 -26.53 9.89
CA PRO A 397 -9.66 -25.65 10.17
C PRO A 397 -9.49 -24.25 9.55
N LEU A 398 -10.53 -23.71 8.93
CA LEU A 398 -10.53 -22.42 8.23
C LEU A 398 -11.79 -21.59 8.52
N THR A 399 -12.47 -21.93 9.61
CA THR A 399 -13.77 -21.37 9.98
C THR A 399 -13.69 -19.85 10.17
N GLY A 400 -12.62 -19.36 10.78
CA GLY A 400 -12.35 -17.95 10.98
C GLY A 400 -12.15 -17.20 9.67
N LEU A 401 -11.28 -17.70 8.79
CA LEU A 401 -11.03 -17.13 7.47
C LEU A 401 -12.29 -17.13 6.58
N ALA A 402 -13.10 -18.20 6.63
CA ALA A 402 -14.39 -18.25 5.96
C ALA A 402 -15.38 -17.23 6.54
N LEU A 403 -15.36 -17.02 7.87
CA LEU A 403 -16.19 -16.03 8.55
C LEU A 403 -15.79 -14.59 8.17
N VAL A 404 -14.50 -14.29 7.98
CA VAL A 404 -14.05 -12.98 7.45
C VAL A 404 -14.65 -12.73 6.06
N ALA A 405 -14.60 -13.71 5.16
CA ALA A 405 -15.21 -13.62 3.84
C ALA A 405 -16.74 -13.45 3.91
N ALA A 406 -17.41 -14.13 4.85
CA ALA A 406 -18.84 -14.01 5.07
C ALA A 406 -19.24 -12.62 5.60
N PHE A 407 -18.46 -12.02 6.51
CA PHE A 407 -18.66 -10.64 6.95
C PHE A 407 -18.47 -9.65 5.79
N TRP A 408 -17.50 -9.88 4.92
CA TRP A 408 -17.33 -9.05 3.73
C TRP A 408 -18.54 -9.14 2.79
N CYS A 409 -19.03 -10.35 2.51
CA CYS A 409 -20.28 -10.54 1.76
C CYS A 409 -21.45 -9.79 2.41
N ARG A 410 -21.61 -9.91 3.75
CA ARG A 410 -22.66 -9.23 4.51
C ARG A 410 -22.52 -7.70 4.46
N TYR A 411 -21.29 -7.18 4.50
CA TYR A 411 -21.00 -5.74 4.35
C TYR A 411 -21.38 -5.25 2.95
N CYS A 412 -21.02 -5.99 1.90
CA CYS A 412 -21.38 -5.66 0.52
C CYS A 412 -22.88 -5.75 0.21
N TYR A 413 -23.70 -6.35 1.08
CA TYR A 413 -25.15 -6.25 0.96
C TYR A 413 -25.65 -4.79 1.00
N GLY A 414 -24.88 -3.90 1.65
CA GLY A 414 -25.09 -2.45 1.59
C GLY A 414 -25.81 -1.85 2.80
N THR A 415 -26.03 -2.61 3.87
CA THR A 415 -26.64 -2.11 5.11
C THR A 415 -25.95 -2.66 6.36
N THR A 416 -25.79 -1.86 7.40
CA THR A 416 -25.25 -2.30 8.70
C THR A 416 -26.30 -3.03 9.54
N GLU A 417 -25.96 -3.45 10.76
CA GLU A 417 -26.91 -4.10 11.68
C GLU A 417 -27.96 -3.13 12.24
N SER A 418 -27.64 -1.83 12.35
CA SER A 418 -28.62 -0.80 12.72
C SER A 418 -29.58 -0.44 11.56
N GLY A 419 -29.32 -0.94 10.36
CA GLY A 419 -30.05 -0.59 9.14
C GLY A 419 -29.52 0.66 8.42
N ALA A 420 -28.40 1.25 8.88
CA ALA A 420 -27.74 2.33 8.16
C ALA A 420 -27.24 1.86 6.79
N GLN A 421 -27.27 2.75 5.79
CA GLN A 421 -26.79 2.44 4.45
C GLN A 421 -25.27 2.50 4.39
N ILE A 422 -24.65 1.48 3.80
CA ILE A 422 -23.22 1.47 3.50
C ILE A 422 -23.05 2.02 2.08
N ALA A 423 -22.42 3.19 1.97
CA ALA A 423 -22.14 3.82 0.69
C ALA A 423 -21.08 3.05 -0.12
N PRO A 424 -21.11 3.11 -1.47
CA PRO A 424 -20.15 2.43 -2.34
C PRO A 424 -18.70 2.60 -1.90
N ASN A 425 -17.98 1.49 -1.75
CA ASN A 425 -16.62 1.48 -1.20
C ASN A 425 -15.68 0.54 -1.97
N ASP A 426 -15.97 0.26 -3.23
CA ASP A 426 -15.20 -0.64 -4.08
C ASP A 426 -15.42 -0.23 -5.54
N PRO A 427 -14.41 -0.31 -6.43
CA PRO A 427 -14.60 -0.07 -7.87
C PRO A 427 -15.67 -0.97 -8.50
N SER A 428 -15.86 -2.18 -7.96
CA SER A 428 -16.84 -3.17 -8.38
C SER A 428 -18.11 -3.18 -7.50
N TRP A 429 -18.42 -2.09 -6.80
CA TRP A 429 -19.48 -2.08 -5.77
C TRP A 429 -20.85 -2.58 -6.25
N ASP A 430 -21.29 -2.20 -7.45
CA ASP A 430 -22.59 -2.61 -7.98
C ASP A 430 -22.66 -4.13 -8.20
N ARG A 431 -21.58 -4.71 -8.73
CA ARG A 431 -21.43 -6.16 -8.91
C ARG A 431 -21.43 -6.87 -7.56
N LEU A 432 -20.63 -6.38 -6.60
CA LEU A 432 -20.56 -6.96 -5.25
C LEU A 432 -21.92 -6.90 -4.56
N THR A 433 -22.63 -5.78 -4.65
CA THR A 433 -23.95 -5.63 -4.03
C THR A 433 -24.98 -6.56 -4.66
N ALA A 434 -24.98 -6.70 -5.99
CA ALA A 434 -25.87 -7.62 -6.68
C ALA A 434 -25.60 -9.09 -6.27
N GLN A 435 -24.33 -9.49 -6.18
CA GLN A 435 -23.96 -10.83 -5.74
C GLN A 435 -24.26 -11.07 -4.26
N ALA A 436 -24.01 -10.10 -3.38
CA ALA A 436 -24.31 -10.22 -1.95
C ALA A 436 -25.83 -10.39 -1.70
N LYS A 437 -26.68 -9.74 -2.50
CA LYS A 437 -28.13 -9.91 -2.44
C LYS A 437 -28.58 -11.31 -2.82
N ARG A 438 -27.95 -11.92 -3.84
CA ARG A 438 -28.18 -13.34 -4.17
C ARG A 438 -27.66 -14.25 -3.05
N ALA A 439 -26.46 -13.97 -2.56
CA ALA A 439 -25.76 -14.75 -1.54
C ALA A 439 -26.51 -14.86 -0.21
N LYS A 440 -27.39 -13.89 0.08
CA LYS A 440 -28.28 -13.95 1.25
C LYS A 440 -29.15 -15.21 1.28
N ASP A 441 -29.72 -15.58 0.14
CA ASP A 441 -30.63 -16.74 0.02
C ASP A 441 -29.89 -17.97 -0.56
N ASP A 442 -28.81 -17.75 -1.32
CA ASP A 442 -27.96 -18.79 -1.91
C ASP A 442 -26.48 -18.45 -1.73
N PRO A 443 -25.85 -18.82 -0.60
CA PRO A 443 -24.45 -18.46 -0.31
C PRO A 443 -23.46 -18.82 -1.42
N ALA A 444 -23.71 -19.89 -2.19
CA ALA A 444 -22.84 -20.30 -3.28
C ALA A 444 -22.69 -19.21 -4.37
N ALA A 445 -23.71 -18.35 -4.55
CA ALA A 445 -23.68 -17.25 -5.50
C ALA A 445 -22.51 -16.26 -5.26
N TRP A 446 -22.06 -16.10 -4.01
CA TRP A 446 -20.90 -15.26 -3.72
C TRP A 446 -19.61 -15.86 -4.27
N LEU A 447 -19.46 -17.17 -4.17
CA LEU A 447 -18.26 -17.91 -4.58
C LEU A 447 -18.17 -18.10 -6.11
N GLU A 448 -19.21 -17.75 -6.87
CA GLU A 448 -19.17 -17.66 -8.34
C GLU A 448 -18.16 -16.61 -8.84
N MET A 449 -17.72 -15.68 -8.00
CA MET A 449 -16.71 -14.67 -8.34
C MET A 449 -15.29 -15.27 -8.36
N THR A 450 -15.03 -16.12 -9.36
CA THR A 450 -13.78 -16.90 -9.48
C THR A 450 -12.54 -16.03 -9.76
N ASP A 451 -12.72 -14.82 -10.27
CA ASP A 451 -11.65 -13.80 -10.37
C ASP A 451 -11.15 -13.34 -8.99
N ILE A 452 -11.97 -13.44 -7.95
CA ILE A 452 -11.60 -13.08 -6.57
C ILE A 452 -11.15 -14.31 -5.79
N TYR A 453 -11.93 -15.39 -5.85
CA TYR A 453 -11.71 -16.58 -5.02
C TYR A 453 -10.86 -17.66 -5.70
N GLY A 454 -10.62 -17.59 -7.01
CA GLY A 454 -9.79 -18.56 -7.73
C GLY A 454 -10.19 -20.01 -7.47
N GLU A 455 -9.20 -20.85 -7.15
CA GLU A 455 -9.41 -22.27 -6.82
C GLU A 455 -10.10 -22.47 -5.47
N LEU A 456 -10.05 -21.50 -4.55
CA LEU A 456 -10.72 -21.59 -3.24
C LEU A 456 -12.23 -21.70 -3.39
N ALA A 457 -12.81 -21.07 -4.42
CA ALA A 457 -14.24 -21.15 -4.74
C ALA A 457 -14.73 -22.60 -4.96
N LYS A 458 -13.84 -23.48 -5.42
CA LYS A 458 -14.14 -24.89 -5.72
C LYS A 458 -13.87 -25.82 -4.54
N ASN A 459 -13.29 -25.31 -3.45
CA ASN A 459 -12.95 -26.12 -2.30
C ASN A 459 -14.21 -26.41 -1.44
N PRO A 460 -14.61 -27.69 -1.25
CA PRO A 460 -15.84 -28.01 -0.53
C PRO A 460 -15.82 -27.58 0.94
N SER A 461 -14.68 -27.71 1.64
CA SER A 461 -14.58 -27.31 3.05
C SER A 461 -14.72 -25.80 3.24
N PHE A 462 -14.15 -25.01 2.33
CA PHE A 462 -14.34 -23.56 2.35
C PHE A 462 -15.78 -23.17 2.02
N ALA A 463 -16.37 -23.74 0.98
CA ALA A 463 -17.74 -23.45 0.58
C ALA A 463 -18.75 -23.78 1.69
N GLU A 464 -18.56 -24.90 2.39
CA GLU A 464 -19.38 -25.30 3.53
C GLU A 464 -19.24 -24.30 4.70
N ALA A 465 -18.00 -24.00 5.12
CA ALA A 465 -17.74 -23.07 6.22
C ALA A 465 -18.25 -21.65 5.92
N PHE A 466 -18.05 -21.16 4.70
CA PHE A 466 -18.56 -19.86 4.26
C PHE A 466 -20.09 -19.82 4.28
N SER A 467 -20.75 -20.84 3.74
CA SER A 467 -22.22 -20.90 3.68
C SER A 467 -22.82 -20.92 5.08
N GLN A 468 -22.25 -21.75 5.95
CA GLN A 468 -22.61 -21.84 7.37
C GLN A 468 -22.44 -20.51 8.12
N ALA A 469 -21.30 -19.82 7.88
CA ALA A 469 -21.03 -18.51 8.46
C ALA A 469 -22.03 -17.45 7.97
N LEU A 470 -22.22 -17.32 6.65
CA LEU A 470 -23.11 -16.33 6.06
C LEU A 470 -24.57 -16.53 6.49
N THR A 471 -25.05 -17.78 6.51
CA THR A 471 -26.39 -18.10 7.00
C THR A 471 -26.53 -17.73 8.48
N THR A 472 -25.53 -18.03 9.31
CA THR A 472 -25.56 -17.67 10.74
C THR A 472 -25.64 -16.15 10.92
N ILE A 473 -24.81 -15.38 10.20
CA ILE A 473 -24.84 -13.91 10.25
C ILE A 473 -26.25 -13.38 9.93
N TRP A 474 -26.91 -13.90 8.90
CA TRP A 474 -28.27 -13.47 8.55
C TRP A 474 -29.33 -13.86 9.58
N GLN A 475 -29.15 -14.98 10.28
CA GLN A 475 -30.14 -15.48 11.25
C GLN A 475 -30.04 -14.79 12.61
N ILE A 476 -28.83 -14.53 13.10
CA ILE A 476 -28.61 -14.06 14.49
C ILE A 476 -27.81 -12.75 14.58
N GLY A 477 -27.36 -12.20 13.45
CA GLY A 477 -26.60 -10.95 13.40
C GLY A 477 -25.13 -11.13 13.77
N THR A 478 -24.37 -10.05 13.55
CA THR A 478 -22.91 -9.99 13.71
C THR A 478 -22.46 -10.32 15.14
N THR A 479 -23.03 -9.66 16.16
CA THR A 479 -22.64 -9.85 17.58
C THR A 479 -22.78 -11.31 18.03
N ALA A 480 -23.96 -11.91 17.85
CA ALA A 480 -24.20 -13.28 18.28
C ALA A 480 -23.38 -14.30 17.46
N THR A 481 -23.09 -14.00 16.19
CA THR A 481 -22.19 -14.84 15.38
C THR A 481 -20.76 -14.83 15.93
N LEU A 482 -20.23 -13.66 16.28
CA LEU A 482 -18.90 -13.53 16.90
C LEU A 482 -18.83 -14.28 18.23
N GLU A 483 -19.83 -14.13 19.10
CA GLU A 483 -19.92 -14.87 20.37
C GLU A 483 -19.87 -16.39 20.17
N ARG A 484 -20.62 -16.90 19.19
CA ARG A 484 -20.63 -18.34 18.86
C ARG A 484 -19.31 -18.82 18.30
N TYR A 485 -18.69 -18.05 17.39
CA TYR A 485 -17.37 -18.40 16.86
C TYR A 485 -16.32 -18.46 17.96
N LEU A 486 -16.32 -17.47 18.87
CA LEU A 486 -15.39 -17.43 20.01
C LEU A 486 -15.63 -18.60 20.99
N ALA A 487 -16.85 -19.10 21.09
CA ALA A 487 -17.22 -20.25 21.91
C ALA A 487 -17.12 -21.62 21.18
N ASP A 488 -16.51 -21.69 19.99
CA ASP A 488 -16.39 -22.91 19.17
C ASP A 488 -17.76 -23.56 18.86
N ALA A 489 -18.77 -22.72 18.69
CA ALA A 489 -20.17 -23.11 18.52
C ALA A 489 -20.76 -22.70 17.15
N LEU A 490 -19.93 -22.45 16.15
CA LEU A 490 -20.34 -22.19 14.76
C LEU A 490 -20.29 -23.50 13.95
N PRO A 491 -21.30 -23.85 13.11
CA PRO A 491 -22.57 -23.14 12.87
C PRO A 491 -23.65 -23.36 13.95
N LEU A 492 -24.82 -22.76 13.73
CA LEU A 492 -26.05 -23.16 14.44
C LEU A 492 -26.30 -24.67 14.24
N ARG A 493 -26.56 -25.37 15.34
CA ARG A 493 -26.86 -26.81 15.35
C ARG A 493 -28.31 -27.08 15.02
#